data_AF-A0A9N9Q6J7-F1
#
_entry.id   AF-A0A9N9Q6J7-F1
#
_cell.length_a   1.000
_cell.length_b   1.000
_cell.length_c   1.000
_cell.angle_alpha   90.00
_cell.angle_beta   90.00
_cell.angle_gamma   90.00
#
_symmetry.space_group_name_H-M   'P 1'
#
loop_
_entity.id
_entity.type
_entity.pdbx_description
1 polymer ?
#
loop_
_entity_poly.entity_id
_entity_poly.type
_entity_poly.pdbx_seq_one_letter_code
_entity_poly.pdbx_strand_id
1 'polypeptide(L)'
;MAQNTFNVAVTGNAPFMEFDYNTSWLVRDALPNSMKRLGKKDIRIMKYARITHGTYEDVRRVSKEIWGGQRSLFLPEPQSGENDTTVDIDMILHLGMVALGWRTDQFRFEKLARRDGYKLPGDDGKYIDSEGLEKLGLPESIATIFDVKAAWVKVHQAFPDTPAVVSEDAGLYFCEFRMYSSLAEPLVSEGIQEKSGRVIFVHLPQAHDDGAISLARDITATYIAGLVDAFVEQNGE
;
A
#
# COMPACT_ATOMS: atom_id res chain seq x y z
N MET A 1 25.43 10.27 -4.66
CA MET A 1 25.29 10.16 -3.20
C MET A 1 24.02 9.36 -2.95
N ALA A 2 24.10 8.25 -2.21
CA ALA A 2 22.92 7.43 -1.93
C ALA A 2 21.86 8.29 -1.20
N GLN A 3 20.60 8.15 -1.60
CA GLN A 3 19.51 8.90 -0.98
C GLN A 3 19.37 8.46 0.48
N ASN A 4 19.61 9.39 1.42
CA ASN A 4 19.56 9.09 2.86
C ASN A 4 18.12 8.92 3.40
N THR A 5 17.11 8.93 2.52
CA THR A 5 15.70 8.83 2.87
C THR A 5 14.97 7.91 1.90
N PHE A 6 14.21 6.97 2.44
CA PHE A 6 13.32 6.07 1.70
C PHE A 6 11.89 6.64 1.73
N ASN A 7 11.33 6.97 0.57
CA ASN A 7 10.02 7.60 0.44
C ASN A 7 8.93 6.53 0.22
N VAL A 8 7.99 6.44 1.16
CA VAL A 8 6.88 5.47 1.13
C VAL A 8 5.57 6.22 0.92
N ALA A 9 4.92 5.99 -0.22
CA ALA A 9 3.57 6.47 -0.44
C ALA A 9 2.55 5.57 0.25
N VAL A 10 1.59 6.14 0.98
CA VAL A 10 0.58 5.37 1.72
C VAL A 10 -0.83 5.81 1.34
N THR A 11 -1.69 4.85 0.98
CA THR A 11 -3.10 5.12 0.64
C THR A 11 -4.06 4.70 1.75
N GLY A 12 -5.27 5.25 1.71
CA GLY A 12 -6.40 4.84 2.53
C GLY A 12 -7.68 4.95 1.71
N ASN A 13 -8.64 4.05 1.96
CA ASN A 13 -9.85 3.93 1.17
C ASN A 13 -11.05 4.61 1.85
N ALA A 14 -12.05 4.94 1.04
CA ALA A 14 -13.34 5.40 1.51
C ALA A 14 -14.05 4.31 2.35
N PRO A 15 -15.04 4.70 3.16
CA PRO A 15 -16.01 3.75 3.73
C PRO A 15 -16.57 2.79 2.67
N PHE A 16 -16.84 1.55 3.05
CA PHE A 16 -17.19 0.47 2.13
C PHE A 16 -18.26 -0.44 2.71
N MET A 17 -19.16 -0.94 1.86
CA MET A 17 -20.35 -1.73 2.22
C MET A 17 -21.20 -1.06 3.31
N GLU A 18 -21.50 -1.77 4.40
CA GLU A 18 -22.30 -1.30 5.52
C GLU A 18 -21.52 -0.39 6.50
N PHE A 19 -20.20 -0.25 6.34
CA PHE A 19 -19.36 0.53 7.23
C PHE A 19 -19.36 2.00 6.81
N ASP A 20 -19.58 2.90 7.77
CA ASP A 20 -19.44 4.36 7.62
C ASP A 20 -18.00 4.85 7.84
N TYR A 21 -17.07 3.92 8.10
CA TYR A 21 -15.64 4.16 8.27
C TYR A 21 -14.81 3.18 7.43
N ASN A 22 -13.51 3.47 7.34
CA ASN A 22 -12.52 2.52 6.83
C ASN A 22 -11.21 2.67 7.60
N THR A 23 -10.76 1.60 8.27
CA THR A 23 -9.55 1.64 9.11
C THR A 23 -8.30 2.00 8.32
N SER A 24 -8.26 1.71 7.01
CA SER A 24 -7.13 2.10 6.14
C SER A 24 -6.91 3.60 6.06
N TRP A 25 -7.98 4.39 5.98
CA TRP A 25 -7.86 5.85 5.98
C TRP A 25 -7.45 6.38 7.36
N LEU A 26 -8.08 5.89 8.43
CA LEU A 26 -7.76 6.31 9.80
C LEU A 26 -6.29 6.03 10.17
N VAL A 27 -5.79 4.85 9.80
CA VAL A 27 -4.39 4.47 10.05
C VAL A 27 -3.43 5.28 9.18
N ARG A 28 -3.73 5.50 7.89
CA ARG A 28 -2.93 6.38 7.01
C ARG A 28 -2.72 7.75 7.67
N ASP A 29 -3.78 8.34 8.20
CA ASP A 29 -3.72 9.68 8.80
C ASP A 29 -2.97 9.67 10.14
N ALA A 30 -3.10 8.60 10.92
CA ALA A 30 -2.38 8.42 12.18
C ALA A 30 -0.87 8.15 12.03
N LEU A 31 -0.40 7.68 10.87
CA LEU A 31 1.03 7.42 10.63
C LEU A 31 1.88 8.69 10.82
N PRO A 32 3.12 8.57 11.34
CA PRO A 32 4.04 9.71 11.37
C PRO A 32 4.46 10.11 9.95
N ASN A 33 4.73 11.39 9.70
CA ASN A 33 5.22 11.85 8.38
C ASN A 33 6.67 11.42 8.11
N SER A 34 7.43 11.08 9.15
CA SER A 34 8.79 10.57 9.02
C SER A 34 9.20 9.72 10.22
N MET A 35 10.07 8.75 9.99
CA MET A 35 10.70 7.93 11.04
C MET A 35 12.22 8.13 10.97
N LYS A 36 12.78 8.75 12.00
CA LYS A 36 14.23 8.92 12.17
C LYS A 36 14.83 7.67 12.77
N ARG A 37 15.90 7.14 12.18
CA ARG A 37 16.46 5.83 12.56
C ARG A 37 17.97 5.90 12.72
N LEU A 38 18.48 5.56 13.89
CA LEU A 38 19.92 5.62 14.17
C LEU A 38 20.68 4.58 13.33
N GLY A 39 21.69 5.03 12.57
CA GLY A 39 22.53 4.16 11.74
C GLY A 39 21.81 3.47 10.58
N LYS A 40 20.60 3.93 10.23
CA LYS A 40 19.77 3.39 9.15
C LYS A 40 19.23 4.54 8.30
N LYS A 41 18.83 4.26 7.06
CA LYS A 41 18.18 5.24 6.17
C LYS A 41 16.94 5.82 6.86
N ASP A 42 16.69 7.13 6.77
CA ASP A 42 15.44 7.69 7.29
C ASP A 42 14.26 7.22 6.43
N ILE A 43 13.05 7.15 6.98
CA ILE A 43 11.84 6.86 6.20
C ILE A 43 10.95 8.09 6.19
N ARG A 44 10.49 8.49 5.01
CA ARG A 44 9.48 9.53 4.84
C ARG A 44 8.18 8.89 4.39
N ILE A 45 7.10 9.19 5.09
CA ILE A 45 5.76 8.71 4.77
C ILE A 45 5.03 9.81 4.01
N MET A 46 4.78 9.54 2.73
CA MET A 46 4.04 10.39 1.81
C MET A 46 2.57 9.92 1.81
N LYS A 47 1.73 10.51 2.66
CA LYS A 47 0.32 10.13 2.74
C LYS A 47 -0.40 10.63 1.50
N TYR A 48 -0.91 9.76 0.66
CA TYR A 48 -1.64 10.17 -0.54
C TYR A 48 -2.93 10.91 -0.14
N ALA A 49 -3.09 12.13 -0.66
CA ALA A 49 -4.07 13.09 -0.15
C ALA A 49 -5.51 12.70 -0.46
N ARG A 50 -5.74 12.06 -1.61
CA ARG A 50 -7.07 11.57 -1.98
C ARG A 50 -7.43 10.32 -1.18
N ILE A 51 -8.68 10.24 -0.77
CA ILE A 51 -9.31 9.00 -0.31
C ILE A 51 -9.63 8.18 -1.55
N THR A 52 -9.25 6.90 -1.56
CA THR A 52 -9.41 6.05 -2.75
C THR A 52 -10.75 5.32 -2.75
N HIS A 53 -11.33 5.14 -3.93
CA HIS A 53 -12.66 4.54 -4.12
C HIS A 53 -12.57 3.11 -4.71
N GLY A 54 -13.65 2.35 -4.55
CA GLY A 54 -13.80 1.00 -5.10
C GLY A 54 -14.27 1.03 -6.55
N THR A 55 -13.55 1.74 -7.43
CA THR A 55 -13.80 1.68 -8.88
C THR A 55 -12.54 1.25 -9.61
N TYR A 56 -12.71 0.47 -10.68
CA TYR A 56 -11.58 -0.02 -11.47
C TYR A 56 -10.77 1.12 -12.12
N GLU A 57 -11.43 2.23 -12.46
CA GLU A 57 -10.78 3.43 -12.98
C GLU A 57 -9.96 4.16 -11.91
N ASP A 58 -10.54 4.41 -10.72
CA ASP A 58 -9.84 5.10 -9.64
C ASP A 58 -8.61 4.32 -9.18
N VAL A 59 -8.74 2.99 -9.06
CA VAL A 59 -7.62 2.12 -8.68
C VAL A 59 -6.42 2.29 -9.62
N ARG A 60 -6.63 2.30 -10.95
CA ARG A 60 -5.55 2.49 -11.92
C ARG A 60 -4.96 3.89 -11.85
N ARG A 61 -5.81 4.90 -11.66
CA ARG A 61 -5.40 6.31 -11.55
C ARG A 61 -4.47 6.52 -10.36
N VAL A 62 -4.78 5.94 -9.21
CA VAL A 62 -4.01 6.11 -7.97
C VAL A 62 -2.56 5.68 -8.14
N SER A 63 -2.29 4.52 -8.76
CA SER A 63 -0.91 4.06 -8.98
C SER A 63 -0.11 5.04 -9.84
N LYS A 64 -0.69 5.50 -10.95
CA LYS A 64 -0.09 6.47 -11.87
C LYS A 64 0.24 7.78 -11.19
N GLU A 65 -0.69 8.29 -10.41
CA GLU A 65 -0.53 9.54 -9.66
C GLU A 65 0.59 9.43 -8.61
N ILE A 66 0.66 8.30 -7.90
CA ILE A 66 1.70 8.08 -6.89
C ILE A 66 3.08 7.94 -7.54
N TRP A 67 3.22 7.15 -8.61
CA TRP A 67 4.50 7.01 -9.32
C TRP A 67 4.93 8.29 -10.03
N GLY A 68 3.97 9.11 -10.47
CA GLY A 68 4.25 10.46 -10.99
C GLY A 68 4.84 11.40 -9.93
N GLY A 69 4.65 11.10 -8.64
CA GLY A 69 5.37 11.73 -7.54
C GLY A 69 5.05 13.21 -7.32
N GLN A 70 4.00 13.76 -7.93
CA GLN A 70 3.66 15.17 -7.79
C GLN A 70 3.39 15.51 -6.32
N ARG A 71 4.17 16.43 -5.76
CA ARG A 71 4.20 16.70 -4.31
C ARG A 71 2.85 17.17 -3.78
N SER A 72 2.07 17.91 -4.58
CA SER A 72 0.69 18.33 -4.26
C SER A 72 -0.30 17.19 -4.06
N LEU A 73 0.02 15.95 -4.48
CA LEU A 73 -0.83 14.77 -4.27
C LEU A 73 -0.61 14.10 -2.90
N PHE A 74 0.26 14.65 -2.05
CA PHE A 74 0.60 14.06 -0.76
C PHE A 74 0.44 15.06 0.39
N LEU A 75 0.10 14.53 1.58
CA LEU A 75 -0.02 15.29 2.81
C LEU A 75 1.29 15.32 3.61
N PRO A 76 1.56 16.41 4.37
CA PRO A 76 0.79 17.66 4.35
C PRO A 76 0.91 18.35 2.98
N GLU A 77 -0.11 19.08 2.55
CA GLU A 77 -0.06 19.78 1.25
C GLU A 77 1.10 20.80 1.24
N PRO A 78 1.74 21.05 0.08
CA PRO A 78 2.70 22.14 -0.05
C PRO A 78 2.07 23.47 0.36
N GLN A 79 2.86 24.34 0.99
CA GLN A 79 2.38 25.68 1.31
C GLN A 79 2.29 26.55 0.06
N SER A 80 1.38 27.52 0.04
CA SER A 80 1.24 28.45 -1.09
C SER A 80 2.56 29.18 -1.37
N GLY A 81 3.09 29.03 -2.58
CA GLY A 81 4.36 29.62 -3.00
C GLY A 81 5.56 28.66 -2.94
N GLU A 82 5.39 27.45 -2.40
CA GLU A 82 6.34 26.37 -2.65
C GLU A 82 6.19 25.87 -4.08
N ASN A 83 7.30 25.65 -4.78
CA ASN A 83 7.27 25.02 -6.09
C ASN A 83 6.73 23.59 -5.93
N ASP A 84 5.71 23.22 -6.70
CA ASP A 84 5.24 21.83 -6.75
C ASP A 84 6.31 20.97 -7.42
N THR A 85 7.12 20.30 -6.60
CA THR A 85 8.20 19.43 -7.06
C THR A 85 7.71 18.00 -7.26
N THR A 86 8.48 17.18 -7.95
CA THR A 86 8.30 15.73 -7.91
C THR A 86 9.06 15.13 -6.74
N VAL A 87 8.48 14.11 -6.12
CA VAL A 87 9.12 13.27 -5.09
C VAL A 87 9.31 11.89 -5.70
N ASP A 88 10.54 11.40 -5.68
CA ASP A 88 10.81 10.03 -6.11
C ASP A 88 10.29 9.05 -5.05
N ILE A 89 9.29 8.23 -5.41
CA ILE A 89 8.70 7.24 -4.51
C ILE A 89 9.48 5.93 -4.61
N ASP A 90 9.86 5.37 -3.45
CA ASP A 90 10.60 4.12 -3.37
C ASP A 90 9.67 2.91 -3.18
N MET A 91 8.51 3.12 -2.56
CA MET A 91 7.52 2.08 -2.31
C MET A 91 6.11 2.65 -2.23
N ILE A 92 5.14 1.94 -2.81
CA ILE A 92 3.72 2.17 -2.52
C ILE A 92 3.26 1.15 -1.48
N LEU A 93 2.68 1.63 -0.40
CA LEU A 93 1.96 0.83 0.59
C LEU A 93 0.46 1.15 0.49
N HIS A 94 -0.30 0.18 0.03
CA HIS A 94 -1.75 0.22 0.11
C HIS A 94 -2.23 -0.37 1.43
N LEU A 95 -3.10 0.35 2.12
CA LEU A 95 -3.84 -0.15 3.27
C LEU A 95 -5.26 -0.49 2.84
N GLY A 96 -5.82 -1.58 3.36
CA GLY A 96 -7.22 -1.98 3.19
C GLY A 96 -7.78 -2.50 4.51
N MET A 97 -9.09 -2.47 4.69
CA MET A 97 -9.75 -3.06 5.86
C MET A 97 -10.13 -4.51 5.53
N VAL A 98 -9.91 -5.46 6.44
CA VAL A 98 -10.42 -6.83 6.29
C VAL A 98 -11.93 -6.83 6.20
N ALA A 99 -12.48 -7.61 5.28
CA ALA A 99 -13.91 -7.72 5.01
C ALA A 99 -14.28 -9.12 4.54
N LEU A 100 -15.55 -9.35 4.20
CA LEU A 100 -16.02 -10.53 3.45
C LEU A 100 -15.71 -11.89 4.12
N GLY A 101 -16.00 -12.00 5.41
CA GLY A 101 -15.92 -13.27 6.15
C GLY A 101 -14.52 -13.65 6.64
N TRP A 102 -13.53 -12.78 6.45
CA TRP A 102 -12.23 -12.93 7.10
C TRP A 102 -12.29 -12.60 8.59
N ARG A 103 -11.27 -13.06 9.31
CA ARG A 103 -11.05 -12.71 10.73
C ARG A 103 -10.93 -11.19 10.87
N THR A 104 -11.88 -10.58 11.58
CA THR A 104 -12.01 -9.12 11.70
C THR A 104 -10.95 -8.47 12.58
N ASP A 105 -10.21 -9.28 13.34
CA ASP A 105 -9.17 -8.90 14.29
C ASP A 105 -7.73 -9.08 13.76
N GLN A 106 -7.57 -9.53 12.51
CA GLN A 106 -6.29 -9.99 11.98
C GLN A 106 -5.66 -9.01 10.98
N PHE A 107 -4.37 -8.72 11.17
CA PHE A 107 -3.53 -8.08 10.15
C PHE A 107 -3.10 -9.12 9.10
N ARG A 108 -3.15 -8.76 7.82
CA ARG A 108 -2.65 -9.61 6.73
C ARG A 108 -1.67 -8.83 5.87
N PHE A 109 -0.45 -9.36 5.76
CA PHE A 109 0.62 -8.76 4.99
C PHE A 109 0.74 -9.49 3.66
N GLU A 110 0.28 -8.86 2.59
CA GLU A 110 0.12 -9.49 1.28
C GLU A 110 1.43 -9.46 0.50
N LYS A 111 1.80 -10.60 -0.11
CA LYS A 111 3.06 -10.74 -0.86
C LYS A 111 2.87 -10.88 -2.38
N LEU A 112 1.65 -11.18 -2.83
CA LEU A 112 1.34 -11.53 -4.21
C LEU A 112 -0.07 -11.07 -4.54
N ALA A 113 -0.26 -10.62 -5.78
CA ALA A 113 -1.57 -10.28 -6.31
C ALA A 113 -1.84 -10.97 -7.65
N ARG A 114 -3.11 -11.32 -7.89
CA ARG A 114 -3.57 -12.06 -9.08
C ARG A 114 -4.25 -11.13 -10.09
N ARG A 115 -4.06 -11.40 -11.38
CA ARG A 115 -4.64 -10.64 -12.49
C ARG A 115 -6.13 -10.92 -12.68
N ASP A 116 -6.55 -12.16 -12.43
CA ASP A 116 -7.82 -12.67 -12.94
C ASP A 116 -8.80 -13.04 -11.82
N GLY A 117 -10.06 -13.24 -12.19
CA GLY A 117 -11.09 -13.78 -11.29
C GLY A 117 -11.96 -12.74 -10.57
N TYR A 118 -11.82 -11.45 -10.89
CA TYR A 118 -12.68 -10.38 -10.37
C TYR A 118 -14.11 -10.48 -10.94
N LYS A 119 -15.09 -10.74 -10.08
CA LYS A 119 -16.49 -10.99 -10.47
C LYS A 119 -17.48 -9.96 -9.94
N LEU A 120 -17.00 -8.96 -9.22
CA LEU A 120 -17.86 -7.97 -8.56
C LEU A 120 -17.73 -6.62 -9.28
N PRO A 121 -18.83 -5.85 -9.40
CA PRO A 121 -18.76 -4.50 -9.95
C PRO A 121 -18.12 -3.52 -8.96
N GLY A 122 -17.67 -2.39 -9.48
CA GLY A 122 -17.28 -1.23 -8.67
C GLY A 122 -18.47 -0.49 -8.06
N ASP A 123 -18.15 0.50 -7.24
CA ASP A 123 -19.11 1.44 -6.66
C ASP A 123 -19.91 2.20 -7.75
N ASP A 124 -19.36 2.27 -8.97
CA ASP A 124 -19.99 2.84 -10.16
C ASP A 124 -20.81 1.83 -11.00
N GLY A 125 -20.95 0.60 -10.50
CA GLY A 125 -21.67 -0.49 -11.17
C GLY A 125 -20.91 -1.15 -12.32
N LYS A 126 -19.68 -0.73 -12.62
CA LYS A 126 -18.90 -1.27 -13.75
C LYS A 126 -18.07 -2.49 -13.36
N TYR A 127 -17.96 -3.44 -14.26
CA TYR A 127 -17.07 -4.59 -14.14
C TYR A 127 -15.70 -4.28 -14.74
N ILE A 128 -14.70 -5.05 -14.33
CA ILE A 128 -13.39 -5.02 -14.95
C ILE A 128 -13.48 -5.50 -16.42
N ASP A 129 -12.77 -4.82 -17.31
CA ASP A 129 -12.48 -5.34 -18.65
C ASP A 129 -11.40 -6.44 -18.54
N SER A 130 -11.85 -7.68 -18.27
CA SER A 130 -10.95 -8.83 -18.10
C SER A 130 -10.22 -9.17 -19.40
N GLU A 131 -10.93 -9.12 -20.54
CA GLU A 131 -10.33 -9.40 -21.85
C GLU A 131 -9.26 -8.36 -22.19
N GLY A 132 -9.53 -7.07 -21.93
CA GLY A 132 -8.55 -6.00 -22.08
C GLY A 132 -7.34 -6.18 -21.16
N LEU A 133 -7.54 -6.65 -19.93
CA LEU A 133 -6.46 -6.93 -18.98
C LEU A 133 -5.59 -8.11 -19.42
N GLU A 134 -6.19 -9.19 -19.92
CA GLU A 134 -5.47 -10.35 -20.48
C GLU A 134 -4.65 -9.97 -21.72
N LYS A 135 -5.21 -9.13 -22.60
CA LYS A 135 -4.53 -8.65 -23.82
C LYS A 135 -3.27 -7.83 -23.56
N LEU A 136 -3.07 -7.32 -22.34
CA LEU A 136 -1.81 -6.66 -21.96
C LEU A 136 -0.62 -7.63 -21.89
N GLY A 137 -0.86 -8.95 -21.86
CA GLY A 137 0.20 -9.96 -21.82
C GLY A 137 1.00 -9.97 -20.51
N LEU A 138 0.45 -9.38 -19.44
CA LEU A 138 1.09 -9.33 -18.12
C LEU A 138 0.94 -10.65 -17.36
N PRO A 139 1.85 -10.95 -16.40
CA PRO A 139 1.80 -12.17 -15.61
C PRO A 139 0.45 -12.36 -14.88
N GLU A 140 -0.03 -13.60 -14.78
CA GLU A 140 -1.26 -13.93 -14.04
C GLU A 140 -1.17 -13.62 -12.54
N SER A 141 0.04 -13.58 -12.01
CA SER A 141 0.31 -13.13 -10.65
C SER A 141 1.62 -12.36 -10.59
N ILE A 142 1.66 -11.30 -9.80
CA ILE A 142 2.86 -10.49 -9.57
C ILE A 142 3.15 -10.47 -8.08
N ALA A 143 4.38 -10.81 -7.71
CA ALA A 143 4.86 -10.73 -6.34
C ALA A 143 5.58 -9.40 -6.09
N THR A 144 5.53 -8.92 -4.86
CA THR A 144 6.37 -7.82 -4.41
C THR A 144 7.83 -8.25 -4.29
N ILE A 145 8.78 -7.33 -4.49
CA ILE A 145 10.21 -7.61 -4.27
C ILE A 145 10.63 -7.48 -2.81
N PHE A 146 9.79 -6.89 -1.94
CA PHE A 146 10.14 -6.75 -0.54
C PHE A 146 9.98 -8.09 0.22
N ASP A 147 10.85 -8.32 1.20
CA ASP A 147 10.73 -9.47 2.09
C ASP A 147 9.64 -9.24 3.16
N VAL A 148 8.41 -9.52 2.75
CA VAL A 148 7.21 -9.47 3.60
C VAL A 148 7.36 -10.32 4.85
N LYS A 149 8.03 -11.48 4.74
CA LYS A 149 8.19 -12.39 5.88
C LYS A 149 9.16 -11.83 6.90
N ALA A 150 10.31 -11.30 6.47
CA ALA A 150 11.27 -10.66 7.38
C ALA A 150 10.65 -9.46 8.11
N ALA A 151 9.87 -8.64 7.41
CA ALA A 151 9.15 -7.52 8.00
C ALA A 151 8.05 -7.98 8.98
N TRP A 152 7.29 -9.03 8.63
CA TRP A 152 6.30 -9.63 9.52
C TRP A 152 6.93 -10.23 10.78
N VAL A 153 8.10 -10.87 10.70
CA VAL A 153 8.80 -11.39 11.88
C VAL A 153 9.10 -10.27 12.89
N LYS A 154 9.52 -9.09 12.41
CA LYS A 154 9.74 -7.92 13.28
C LYS A 154 8.45 -7.45 13.95
N VAL A 155 7.34 -7.42 13.21
CA VAL A 155 6.02 -7.12 13.78
C VAL A 155 5.64 -8.15 14.85
N HIS A 156 5.75 -9.44 14.54
CA HIS A 156 5.36 -10.50 15.47
C HIS A 156 6.20 -10.50 16.75
N GLN A 157 7.49 -10.13 16.67
CA GLN A 157 8.34 -9.98 17.85
C GLN A 157 7.93 -8.78 18.71
N ALA A 158 7.54 -7.66 18.11
CA ALA A 158 7.13 -6.46 18.82
C ALA A 158 5.70 -6.52 19.37
N PHE A 159 4.81 -7.28 18.70
CA PHE A 159 3.39 -7.40 19.01
C PHE A 159 2.96 -8.87 19.01
N PRO A 160 3.48 -9.71 19.93
CA PRO A 160 3.29 -11.16 19.89
C PRO A 160 1.84 -11.59 20.09
N ASP A 161 1.05 -10.79 20.82
CA ASP A 161 -0.35 -11.08 21.13
C ASP A 161 -1.32 -10.60 20.04
N THR A 162 -0.84 -9.90 19.02
CA THR A 162 -1.69 -9.38 17.94
C THR A 162 -1.81 -10.39 16.80
N PRO A 163 -3.02 -10.80 16.40
CA PRO A 163 -3.22 -11.69 15.27
C PRO A 163 -2.70 -11.07 13.96
N ALA A 164 -1.69 -11.70 13.37
CA ALA A 164 -0.99 -11.20 12.20
C ALA A 164 -0.47 -12.36 11.34
N VAL A 165 -0.67 -12.31 10.02
CA VAL A 165 -0.22 -13.36 9.09
C VAL A 165 0.39 -12.79 7.82
N VAL A 166 1.35 -13.52 7.24
CA VAL A 166 1.74 -13.33 5.83
C VAL A 166 0.70 -14.02 4.95
N SER A 167 0.28 -13.37 3.87
CA SER A 167 -0.79 -13.82 2.99
C SER A 167 -0.41 -13.70 1.52
N GLU A 168 -0.92 -14.62 0.71
CA GLU A 168 -0.82 -14.65 -0.77
C GLU A 168 -2.18 -14.43 -1.43
N ASP A 169 -3.19 -14.08 -0.64
CA ASP A 169 -4.57 -13.90 -1.07
C ASP A 169 -5.12 -12.62 -0.47
N ALA A 170 -5.04 -11.53 -1.25
CA ALA A 170 -5.62 -10.25 -0.87
C ALA A 170 -7.11 -10.14 -1.23
N GLY A 171 -7.77 -11.25 -1.59
CA GLY A 171 -9.19 -11.36 -1.93
C GLY A 171 -9.52 -10.76 -3.29
N LEU A 172 -10.17 -11.55 -4.17
CA LEU A 172 -10.50 -11.19 -5.57
C LEU A 172 -11.58 -10.09 -5.71
N TYR A 173 -11.28 -8.93 -5.14
CA TYR A 173 -12.04 -7.68 -5.22
C TYR A 173 -11.07 -6.48 -5.30
N PHE A 174 -11.42 -5.31 -4.76
CA PHE A 174 -10.61 -4.10 -4.97
C PHE A 174 -9.26 -4.07 -4.24
N CYS A 175 -9.08 -4.81 -3.15
CA CYS A 175 -7.80 -4.87 -2.46
C CYS A 175 -6.74 -5.56 -3.34
N GLU A 176 -7.02 -6.77 -3.82
CA GLU A 176 -6.19 -7.48 -4.78
C GLU A 176 -6.03 -6.70 -6.09
N PHE A 177 -7.13 -6.17 -6.65
CA PHE A 177 -7.05 -5.43 -7.91
C PHE A 177 -6.17 -4.18 -7.79
N ARG A 178 -6.19 -3.51 -6.63
CA ARG A 178 -5.30 -2.38 -6.34
C ARG A 178 -3.85 -2.79 -6.24
N MET A 179 -3.56 -3.88 -5.55
CA MET A 179 -2.20 -4.41 -5.46
C MET A 179 -1.69 -4.83 -6.84
N TYR A 180 -2.47 -5.62 -7.59
CA TYR A 180 -2.12 -6.10 -8.92
C TYR A 180 -1.91 -4.95 -9.90
N SER A 181 -2.88 -4.03 -10.01
CA SER A 181 -2.78 -2.88 -10.93
C SER A 181 -1.58 -2.01 -10.63
N SER A 182 -1.23 -1.83 -9.36
CA SER A 182 -0.09 -1.00 -8.96
C SER A 182 1.25 -1.69 -9.18
N LEU A 183 1.32 -3.02 -9.01
CA LEU A 183 2.48 -3.84 -9.37
C LEU A 183 2.69 -3.91 -10.89
N ALA A 184 1.60 -3.93 -11.65
CA ALA A 184 1.60 -3.98 -13.10
C ALA A 184 2.01 -2.65 -13.76
N GLU A 185 1.74 -1.51 -13.13
CA GLU A 185 1.97 -0.18 -13.71
C GLU A 185 3.43 0.02 -14.18
N PRO A 186 4.48 -0.27 -13.39
CA PRO A 186 5.86 -0.23 -13.88
C PRO A 186 6.21 -1.16 -15.04
N LEU A 187 5.43 -2.23 -15.27
CA LEU A 187 5.67 -3.18 -16.35
C LEU A 187 5.18 -2.69 -17.71
N VAL A 188 4.26 -1.71 -17.71
CA VAL A 188 3.64 -1.16 -18.93
C VAL A 188 3.97 0.30 -19.19
N SER A 189 4.56 0.99 -18.22
CA SER A 189 4.83 2.43 -18.30
C SER A 189 6.32 2.70 -18.47
N GLU A 190 6.67 3.42 -19.54
CA GLU A 190 8.03 3.85 -19.79
C GLU A 190 8.49 4.90 -18.77
N GLY A 191 9.73 4.76 -18.29
CA GLY A 191 10.37 5.71 -17.38
C GLY A 191 10.23 5.38 -15.89
N ILE A 192 9.54 4.30 -15.53
CA ILE A 192 9.41 3.82 -14.14
C ILE A 192 9.66 2.31 -13.99
N GLN A 193 10.24 1.64 -15.00
CA GLN A 193 10.43 0.19 -14.97
C GLN A 193 11.29 -0.29 -13.78
N GLU A 194 12.20 0.55 -13.28
CA GLU A 194 13.02 0.29 -12.09
C GLU A 194 12.20 0.23 -10.78
N LYS A 195 10.94 0.66 -10.82
CA LYS A 195 9.95 0.55 -9.74
C LYS A 195 9.18 -0.77 -9.74
N SER A 196 9.47 -1.68 -10.68
CA SER A 196 8.82 -2.99 -10.78
C SER A 196 8.88 -3.75 -9.44
N GLY A 197 7.72 -4.25 -9.01
CA GLY A 197 7.58 -5.00 -7.76
C GLY A 197 7.63 -4.18 -6.47
N ARG A 198 7.76 -2.85 -6.53
CA ARG A 198 7.88 -1.96 -5.35
C ARG A 198 6.54 -1.54 -4.74
N VAL A 199 5.59 -2.49 -4.66
CA VAL A 199 4.26 -2.27 -4.08
C VAL A 199 3.98 -3.32 -3.02
N ILE A 200 3.35 -2.89 -1.93
CA ILE A 200 2.91 -3.72 -0.82
C ILE A 200 1.44 -3.43 -0.50
N PHE A 201 0.73 -4.45 -0.03
CA PHE A 201 -0.61 -4.30 0.50
C PHE A 201 -0.68 -4.86 1.93
N VAL A 202 -1.39 -4.16 2.81
CA VAL A 202 -1.69 -4.62 4.17
C VAL A 202 -3.19 -4.51 4.43
N HIS A 203 -3.81 -5.64 4.78
CA HIS A 203 -5.12 -5.62 5.39
C HIS A 203 -5.03 -5.37 6.88
N LEU A 204 -5.84 -4.42 7.36
CA LEU A 204 -5.96 -4.00 8.74
C LEU A 204 -7.26 -4.56 9.35
N PRO A 205 -7.30 -4.81 10.67
CA PRO A 205 -8.53 -5.13 11.39
C PRO A 205 -9.65 -4.10 11.19
N GLN A 206 -10.88 -4.47 11.55
CA GLN A 206 -12.05 -3.59 11.47
C GLN A 206 -12.20 -2.64 12.67
N ALA A 207 -11.49 -2.87 13.77
CA ALA A 207 -11.56 -2.02 14.96
C ALA A 207 -11.03 -0.60 14.67
N HIS A 208 -11.74 0.42 15.14
CA HIS A 208 -11.50 1.82 14.78
C HIS A 208 -11.53 2.79 15.96
N ASP A 209 -11.60 2.31 17.19
CA ASP A 209 -11.38 3.16 18.37
C ASP A 209 -9.92 3.65 18.43
N ASP A 210 -9.67 4.71 19.23
CA ASP A 210 -8.36 5.36 19.32
C ASP A 210 -7.23 4.38 19.70
N GLY A 211 -7.53 3.38 20.53
CA GLY A 211 -6.59 2.34 20.93
C GLY A 211 -6.25 1.41 19.76
N ALA A 212 -7.27 0.95 19.05
CA ALA A 212 -7.11 0.12 17.85
C ALA A 212 -6.33 0.84 16.73
N ILE A 213 -6.64 2.11 16.47
CA ILE A 213 -5.93 2.89 15.45
C ILE A 213 -4.47 3.16 15.85
N SER A 214 -4.21 3.43 17.14
CA SER A 214 -2.84 3.59 17.65
C SER A 214 -2.03 2.30 17.50
N LEU A 215 -2.61 1.15 17.84
CA LEU A 215 -1.97 -0.15 17.66
C LEU A 215 -1.70 -0.44 16.18
N ALA A 216 -2.68 -0.21 15.30
CA ALA A 216 -2.53 -0.45 13.87
C ALA A 216 -1.49 0.49 13.22
N ARG A 217 -1.39 1.74 13.67
CA ARG A 217 -0.32 2.68 13.31
C ARG A 217 1.04 2.12 13.69
N ASP A 218 1.22 1.68 14.92
CA ASP A 218 2.52 1.24 15.44
C ASP A 218 2.98 -0.07 14.76
N ILE A 219 2.04 -0.99 14.50
CA ILE A 219 2.28 -2.20 13.71
C ILE A 219 2.68 -1.85 12.27
N THR A 220 1.94 -0.94 11.63
CA THR A 220 2.22 -0.53 10.24
C THR A 220 3.57 0.17 10.14
N ALA A 221 3.92 1.05 11.08
CA ALA A 221 5.22 1.71 11.14
C ALA A 221 6.37 0.69 11.34
N THR A 222 6.19 -0.27 12.24
CA THR A 222 7.14 -1.37 12.48
C THR A 222 7.34 -2.23 11.23
N TYR A 223 6.25 -2.53 10.53
CA TYR A 223 6.27 -3.29 9.28
C TYR A 223 7.01 -2.54 8.17
N ILE A 224 6.71 -1.25 7.96
CA ILE A 224 7.42 -0.41 6.98
C ILE A 224 8.92 -0.38 7.28
N ALA A 225 9.30 -0.15 8.54
CA ALA A 225 10.71 -0.16 8.93
C ALA A 225 11.37 -1.53 8.65
N GLY A 226 10.64 -2.62 8.90
CA GLY A 226 11.10 -3.97 8.61
C GLY A 226 11.33 -4.23 7.12
N LEU A 227 10.41 -3.78 6.26
CA LEU A 227 10.52 -3.91 4.79
C LEU A 227 11.73 -3.13 4.27
N VAL A 228 11.89 -1.87 4.71
CA VAL A 228 12.98 -1.02 4.26
C VAL A 228 14.34 -1.58 4.70
N ASP A 229 14.45 -2.06 5.93
CA ASP A 229 15.68 -2.69 6.42
C ASP A 229 16.07 -3.89 5.56
N ALA A 230 15.13 -4.83 5.33
CA ALA A 230 15.40 -6.02 4.55
C ALA A 230 15.75 -5.68 3.09
N PHE A 231 15.06 -4.70 2.50
CA PHE A 231 15.35 -4.23 1.14
C PHE A 231 16.75 -3.61 1.02
N VAL A 232 17.13 -2.74 1.95
CA VAL A 232 18.45 -2.09 1.97
C VAL A 232 19.56 -3.14 2.15
N GLU A 233 19.38 -4.09 3.08
CA GLU A 233 20.31 -5.21 3.31
C GLU A 233 20.48 -6.09 2.05
N GLN A 234 19.40 -6.39 1.33
CA GLN A 234 19.44 -7.19 0.10
C GLN A 234 20.14 -6.48 -1.06
N ASN A 235 20.08 -5.14 -1.12
CA ASN A 235 20.62 -4.35 -2.22
C ASN A 235 21.99 -3.72 -1.90
N GLY A 236 22.53 -3.94 -0.69
CA GLY A 236 23.84 -3.44 -0.28
C GLY A 236 23.93 -1.92 -0.15
N GLU A 237 22.82 -1.28 0.23
CA GLU A 237 22.71 0.18 0.43
C GLU A 237 22.94 0.65 1.88
#